data_AF-A0A142LLJ2-F1
#
_entry.id   AF-A0A142LLJ2-F1
#
_cell.length_a   1.000
_cell.length_b   1.000
_cell.length_c   1.000
_cell.angle_alpha   90.00
_cell.angle_beta   90.00
_cell.angle_gamma   90.00
#
_symmetry.space_group_name_H-M   'P 1'
#
loop_
_entity.id
_entity.type
_entity.pdbx_description
1 polymer ?
#
loop_
_entity_poly.entity_id
_entity_poly.type
_entity_poly.pdbx_seq_one_letter_code
_entity_poly.pdbx_strand_id
1 'polypeptide(L)'
;MEPSLRGLVIAALLAIPAIAYANAVWPALYLETRLFSWWAISVGLVIEYFFVRWLFGLAPRRAAIADLSANAASAVVGVVLIPIAGIAWELFPASVYNWALGWGTFNPITWAGTFLLACVVNAVLEGFVYKKAFKVDFKIKSKKFGWLVLANAFSVGVAFASLWIAPLQL
;
A
#
# COMPACT_ATOMS: atom_id res chain seq x y z
N MET A 1 -27.85 22.91 4.45
CA MET A 1 -27.38 21.77 5.26
C MET A 1 -25.91 22.00 5.55
N GLU A 2 -25.53 22.26 6.81
CA GLU A 2 -24.11 22.31 7.16
C GLU A 2 -23.48 20.91 7.03
N PRO A 3 -22.28 20.79 6.48
CA PRO A 3 -21.58 19.52 6.40
C PRO A 3 -21.21 19.06 7.82
N SER A 4 -21.56 17.82 8.16
CA SER A 4 -21.15 17.22 9.44
C SER A 4 -19.63 17.18 9.56
N LEU A 5 -19.09 17.26 10.78
CA LEU A 5 -17.65 17.15 11.06
C LEU A 5 -17.02 15.91 10.40
N ARG A 6 -17.74 14.77 10.36
CA ARG A 6 -17.31 13.56 9.66
C ARG A 6 -17.17 13.77 8.15
N GLY A 7 -18.13 14.47 7.53
CA GLY A 7 -18.10 14.81 6.11
C GLY A 7 -16.92 15.72 5.78
N LEU A 8 -16.64 16.71 6.63
CA LEU A 8 -15.49 17.60 6.49
C LEU A 8 -14.16 16.86 6.60
N VAL A 9 -14.03 15.93 7.55
CA VAL A 9 -12.81 15.10 7.70
C VAL A 9 -12.61 14.20 6.47
N ILE A 10 -13.66 13.55 5.97
CA ILE A 10 -13.57 12.71 4.77
C ILE A 10 -13.19 13.56 3.55
N ALA A 11 -13.84 14.72 3.37
CA ALA A 11 -13.52 15.63 2.27
C ALA A 11 -12.06 16.12 2.33
N ALA A 12 -11.56 16.45 3.53
CA ALA A 12 -10.17 16.80 3.73
C ALA A 12 -9.23 15.64 3.39
N LEU A 13 -9.51 14.42 3.86
CA LEU A 13 -8.70 13.23 3.57
C LEU A 13 -8.67 12.87 2.08
N LEU A 14 -9.72 13.21 1.31
CA LEU A 14 -9.78 13.02 -0.14
C LEU A 14 -9.10 14.16 -0.92
N ALA A 15 -9.17 15.39 -0.41
CA ALA A 15 -8.57 16.57 -1.04
C ALA A 15 -7.06 16.66 -0.79
N ILE A 16 -6.57 16.17 0.36
CA ILE A 16 -5.14 16.16 0.71
C ILE A 16 -4.30 15.41 -0.33
N PRO A 17 -4.65 14.18 -0.76
CA PRO A 17 -3.98 13.50 -1.87
C PRO A 17 -3.93 14.39 -3.12
N ALA A 18 -5.06 14.94 -3.56
CA ALA A 18 -5.14 15.76 -4.77
C ALA A 18 -4.25 17.02 -4.73
N ILE A 19 -4.12 17.66 -3.56
CA ILE A 19 -3.24 18.83 -3.36
C ILE A 19 -1.77 18.40 -3.23
N ALA A 20 -1.51 17.26 -2.60
CA ALA A 20 -0.17 16.68 -2.48
C ALA A 20 0.46 16.38 -3.85
N TYR A 21 -0.34 15.89 -4.80
CA TYR A 21 0.08 15.72 -6.20
C TYR A 21 0.61 17.00 -6.85
N ALA A 22 0.22 18.20 -6.38
CA ALA A 22 0.53 19.46 -7.05
C ALA A 22 1.86 20.12 -6.61
N ASN A 23 2.37 19.85 -5.41
CA ASN A 23 3.52 20.59 -4.86
C ASN A 23 4.55 19.75 -4.10
N ALA A 24 4.31 18.46 -3.88
CA ALA A 24 5.17 17.65 -3.04
C ALA A 24 5.63 16.37 -3.74
N VAL A 25 6.92 16.34 -4.06
CA VAL A 25 7.58 15.22 -4.74
C VAL A 25 8.20 14.34 -3.66
N TRP A 26 7.67 13.13 -3.46
CA TRP A 26 8.22 12.15 -2.50
C TRP A 26 8.09 10.70 -3.00
N PRO A 27 8.91 9.78 -2.47
CA PRO A 27 8.95 8.37 -2.89
C PRO A 27 7.60 7.65 -2.97
N ALA A 28 6.69 7.87 -2.02
CA ALA A 28 5.36 7.23 -2.00
C ALA A 28 4.50 7.56 -3.22
N LEU A 29 4.59 8.79 -3.75
CA LEU A 29 3.85 9.19 -4.94
C LEU A 29 4.35 8.43 -6.18
N TYR A 30 5.68 8.29 -6.30
CA TYR A 30 6.31 7.55 -7.39
C TYR A 30 5.95 6.07 -7.31
N LEU A 31 6.04 5.47 -6.12
CA LEU A 31 5.70 4.06 -5.92
C LEU A 31 4.23 3.79 -6.24
N GLU A 32 3.31 4.66 -5.81
CA GLU A 32 1.89 4.54 -6.07
C GLU A 32 1.59 4.43 -7.57
N THR A 33 2.14 5.33 -8.40
CA THR A 33 1.90 5.29 -9.86
C THR A 33 2.37 3.98 -10.51
N ARG A 34 3.38 3.30 -9.95
CA ARG A 34 3.84 2.00 -10.47
C ARG A 34 3.06 0.82 -9.92
N LEU A 35 2.51 0.91 -8.71
CA LEU A 35 1.63 -0.11 -8.14
C LEU A 35 0.41 -0.35 -9.03
N PHE A 36 -0.07 0.67 -9.74
CA PHE A 36 -1.22 0.57 -10.65
C PHE A 36 -0.87 0.15 -12.09
N SER A 37 0.37 -0.27 -12.35
CA SER A 37 0.74 -0.77 -13.67
C SER A 37 0.22 -2.21 -13.90
N TRP A 38 -0.41 -2.45 -15.05
CA TRP A 38 -1.06 -3.73 -15.37
C TRP A 38 -0.17 -4.96 -15.19
N TRP A 39 1.12 -4.85 -15.53
CA TRP A 39 2.06 -5.94 -15.43
C TRP A 39 2.46 -6.21 -13.96
N ALA A 40 2.64 -5.17 -13.12
CA ALA A 40 2.95 -5.33 -11.70
C ALA A 40 1.76 -5.95 -10.95
N ILE A 41 0.54 -5.51 -11.27
CA ILE A 41 -0.70 -6.10 -10.74
C ILE A 41 -0.79 -7.58 -11.14
N SER A 42 -0.52 -7.90 -12.41
CA SER A 42 -0.63 -9.28 -12.91
C SER A 42 0.36 -10.22 -12.22
N VAL A 43 1.63 -9.79 -12.06
CA VAL A 43 2.65 -10.58 -11.36
C VAL A 43 2.32 -10.70 -9.86
N GLY A 44 1.87 -9.60 -9.25
CA GLY A 44 1.43 -9.57 -7.85
C GLY A 44 0.32 -10.58 -7.57
N LEU A 45 -0.77 -10.55 -8.35
CA LEU A 45 -1.90 -11.48 -8.23
C LEU A 45 -1.47 -12.95 -8.33
N VAL A 46 -0.58 -13.29 -9.28
CA VAL A 46 -0.11 -14.67 -9.40
C VAL A 46 0.64 -15.12 -8.15
N ILE A 47 1.53 -14.28 -7.62
CA ILE A 47 2.32 -14.58 -6.42
C ILE A 47 1.38 -14.68 -5.20
N GLU A 48 0.51 -13.70 -5.02
CA GLU A 48 -0.38 -13.59 -3.87
C GLU A 48 -1.41 -14.71 -3.84
N TYR A 49 -1.94 -15.15 -5.00
CA TYR A 49 -2.79 -16.34 -5.10
C TYR A 49 -2.18 -17.57 -4.42
N PHE A 50 -0.89 -17.87 -4.70
CA PHE A 50 -0.22 -19.02 -4.10
C PHE A 50 -0.01 -18.82 -2.60
N PHE A 51 0.33 -17.61 -2.16
CA PHE A 51 0.46 -17.26 -0.74
C PHE A 51 -0.85 -17.41 0.01
N VAL A 52 -1.95 -16.84 -0.49
CA VAL A 52 -3.30 -16.91 0.10
C VAL A 52 -3.76 -18.35 0.21
N ARG A 53 -3.56 -19.15 -0.85
CA ARG A 53 -3.92 -20.57 -0.86
C ARG A 53 -3.14 -21.34 0.20
N TRP A 54 -1.83 -21.15 0.28
CA TRP A 54 -0.99 -21.79 1.28
C TRP A 54 -1.32 -21.33 2.71
N LEU A 55 -1.46 -20.03 2.92
CA LEU A 55 -1.61 -19.41 4.24
C LEU A 55 -2.95 -19.71 4.90
N PHE A 56 -4.02 -19.76 4.10
CA PHE A 56 -5.39 -19.94 4.59
C PHE A 56 -6.01 -21.29 4.22
N GLY A 57 -5.30 -22.15 3.48
CA GLY A 57 -5.79 -23.48 3.09
C GLY A 57 -7.07 -23.44 2.24
N LEU A 58 -7.28 -22.36 1.48
CA LEU A 58 -8.50 -22.18 0.69
C LEU A 58 -8.49 -23.08 -0.56
N ALA A 59 -9.66 -23.59 -0.94
CA ALA A 59 -9.83 -24.28 -2.22
C ALA A 59 -9.44 -23.34 -3.39
N PRO A 60 -8.87 -23.85 -4.51
CA PRO A 60 -8.31 -23.02 -5.58
C PRO A 60 -9.22 -21.89 -6.06
N ARG A 61 -10.48 -22.19 -6.38
CA ARG A 61 -11.47 -21.18 -6.81
C ARG A 61 -11.73 -20.12 -5.74
N ARG A 62 -11.82 -20.54 -4.48
CA ARG A 62 -12.05 -19.62 -3.35
C ARG A 62 -10.82 -18.76 -3.07
N ALA A 63 -9.61 -19.31 -3.22
CA ALA A 63 -8.37 -18.56 -3.10
C ALA A 63 -8.25 -17.49 -4.19
N ALA A 64 -8.54 -17.83 -5.45
CA ALA A 64 -8.51 -16.87 -6.56
C ALA A 64 -9.50 -15.72 -6.36
N ILE A 65 -10.74 -16.02 -5.93
CA ILE A 65 -11.73 -14.98 -5.64
C ILE A 65 -11.31 -14.14 -4.43
N ALA A 66 -10.73 -14.76 -3.39
CA ALA A 66 -10.23 -14.06 -2.22
C ALA A 66 -9.12 -13.09 -2.57
N ASP A 67 -8.12 -13.58 -3.28
CA ASP A 67 -6.95 -12.83 -3.75
C ASP A 67 -7.37 -11.61 -4.59
N LEU A 68 -8.19 -11.84 -5.62
CA LEU A 68 -8.71 -10.76 -6.47
C LEU A 68 -9.54 -9.74 -5.70
N SER A 69 -10.39 -10.18 -4.77
CA SER A 69 -11.23 -9.28 -3.98
C SER A 69 -10.40 -8.43 -3.01
N ALA A 70 -9.39 -9.05 -2.39
CA ALA A 70 -8.52 -8.39 -1.45
C ALA A 70 -7.63 -7.36 -2.16
N ASN A 71 -7.02 -7.73 -3.30
CA ASN A 71 -6.26 -6.83 -4.17
C ASN A 71 -7.10 -5.68 -4.71
N ALA A 72 -8.32 -5.95 -5.17
CA ALA A 72 -9.20 -4.88 -5.68
C ALA A 72 -9.56 -3.88 -4.57
N ALA A 73 -9.87 -4.38 -3.37
CA ALA A 73 -10.19 -3.53 -2.23
C ALA A 73 -8.96 -2.76 -1.71
N SER A 74 -7.80 -3.40 -1.61
CA SER A 74 -6.55 -2.75 -1.19
C SER A 74 -6.07 -1.74 -2.22
N ALA A 75 -6.23 -2.00 -3.51
CA ALA A 75 -5.99 -1.04 -4.59
C ALA A 75 -6.88 0.21 -4.45
N VAL A 76 -8.21 0.05 -4.39
CA VAL A 76 -9.16 1.17 -4.32
C VAL A 76 -8.93 2.03 -3.07
N VAL A 77 -8.74 1.40 -1.92
CA VAL A 77 -8.52 2.12 -0.66
C VAL A 77 -7.07 2.64 -0.56
N GLY A 78 -6.12 1.92 -1.15
CA GLY A 78 -4.70 2.21 -1.18
C GLY A 78 -4.33 3.47 -1.95
N VAL A 79 -5.06 3.79 -3.04
CA VAL A 79 -4.94 5.08 -3.76
C VAL A 79 -5.00 6.28 -2.81
N VAL A 80 -5.76 6.16 -1.72
CA VAL A 80 -5.88 7.24 -0.73
C VAL A 80 -4.95 7.02 0.45
N LEU A 81 -4.91 5.78 0.99
CA LEU A 81 -4.16 5.51 2.22
C LEU A 81 -2.64 5.53 2.05
N ILE A 82 -2.10 5.12 0.89
CA ILE A 82 -0.65 5.10 0.66
C ILE A 82 -0.10 6.54 0.58
N PRO A 83 -0.71 7.48 -0.16
CA PRO A 83 -0.32 8.90 -0.12
C PRO A 83 -0.42 9.50 1.28
N ILE A 84 -1.50 9.22 2.01
CA ILE A 84 -1.66 9.71 3.39
C ILE A 84 -0.57 9.14 4.31
N ALA A 85 -0.24 7.85 4.17
CA ALA A 85 0.83 7.23 4.93
C ALA A 85 2.20 7.84 4.56
N GLY A 86 2.43 8.16 3.29
CA GLY A 86 3.61 8.88 2.81
C GLY A 86 3.72 10.29 3.40
N ILE A 87 2.63 11.06 3.38
CA ILE A 87 2.57 12.39 4.02
C ILE A 87 2.85 12.27 5.52
N ALA A 88 2.21 11.31 6.18
CA ALA A 88 2.43 11.06 7.59
C ALA A 88 3.91 10.78 7.84
N TRP A 89 4.55 9.91 7.04
CA TRP A 89 5.98 9.62 7.11
C TRP A 89 6.86 10.85 6.90
N GLU A 90 6.57 11.70 5.91
CA GLU A 90 7.34 12.90 5.63
C GLU A 90 7.26 13.92 6.79
N LEU A 91 6.06 14.11 7.33
CA LEU A 91 5.84 14.95 8.51
C LEU A 91 6.53 14.35 9.74
N PHE A 92 6.48 13.02 9.88
CA PHE A 92 7.16 12.24 10.90
C PHE A 92 7.17 10.74 10.54
N PRO A 93 8.32 10.05 10.46
CA PRO A 93 9.61 10.36 11.07
C PRO A 93 10.63 11.07 10.16
N ALA A 94 10.33 11.29 8.88
CA ALA A 94 11.34 11.77 7.93
C ALA A 94 11.91 13.13 8.28
N SER A 95 11.07 14.06 8.73
CA SER A 95 11.47 15.37 9.22
C SER A 95 12.63 15.32 10.23
N VAL A 96 12.69 14.30 11.10
CA VAL A 96 13.72 14.16 12.14
C VAL A 96 15.09 13.84 11.54
N TYR A 97 15.18 12.78 10.73
CA TYR A 97 16.47 12.39 10.16
C TYR A 97 16.88 13.28 8.97
N ASN A 98 15.92 13.84 8.22
CA ASN A 98 16.20 14.81 7.17
C ASN A 98 16.86 16.06 7.76
N TRP A 99 16.35 16.55 8.90
CA TRP A 99 16.99 17.64 9.63
C TRP A 99 18.37 17.23 10.17
N ALA A 100 18.48 16.06 10.82
CA ALA A 100 19.73 15.63 11.45
C ALA A 100 20.87 15.33 10.45
N LEU A 101 20.53 14.84 9.25
CA LEU A 101 21.49 14.41 8.22
C LEU A 101 21.63 15.40 7.07
N GLY A 102 20.84 16.48 7.05
CA GLY A 102 20.77 17.42 5.93
C GLY A 102 20.24 16.79 4.63
N TRP A 103 19.37 15.79 4.75
CA TRP A 103 18.81 15.06 3.60
C TRP A 103 17.47 15.64 3.14
N GLY A 104 17.18 15.49 1.84
CA GLY A 104 15.85 15.74 1.27
C GLY A 104 14.96 14.50 1.28
N THR A 105 13.71 14.61 0.82
CA THR A 105 12.71 13.53 0.80
C THR A 105 13.16 12.29 0.03
N PHE A 106 13.95 12.47 -1.04
CA PHE A 106 14.51 11.39 -1.86
C PHE A 106 15.81 10.83 -1.28
N ASN A 107 15.71 10.07 -0.20
CA ASN A 107 16.85 9.35 0.39
C ASN A 107 16.51 7.86 0.65
N PRO A 108 17.51 7.00 0.89
CA PRO A 108 17.28 5.57 1.05
C PRO A 108 16.35 5.20 2.21
N ILE A 109 16.36 5.97 3.31
CA ILE A 109 15.51 5.71 4.48
C ILE A 109 14.05 5.98 4.11
N THR A 110 13.76 7.08 3.42
CA THR A 110 12.39 7.39 2.97
C THR A 110 11.88 6.35 1.96
N TRP A 111 12.71 5.91 1.01
CA TRP A 111 12.34 4.86 0.06
C TRP A 111 12.02 3.54 0.77
N ALA A 112 12.85 3.14 1.73
CA ALA A 112 12.60 1.95 2.54
C ALA A 112 11.33 2.09 3.39
N GLY A 113 11.13 3.25 4.03
CA GLY A 113 9.93 3.55 4.81
C GLY A 113 8.66 3.49 3.97
N THR A 114 8.69 4.11 2.79
CA THR A 114 7.61 4.08 1.80
C THR A 114 7.27 2.65 1.39
N PHE A 115 8.28 1.86 1.04
CA PHE A 115 8.12 0.46 0.67
C PHE A 115 7.43 -0.34 1.80
N LEU A 116 7.95 -0.23 3.03
CA LEU A 116 7.41 -0.95 4.19
C LEU A 116 6.00 -0.50 4.53
N LEU A 117 5.71 0.80 4.47
CA LEU A 117 4.37 1.34 4.71
C LEU A 117 3.37 0.81 3.69
N ALA A 118 3.71 0.81 2.39
CA ALA A 118 2.85 0.26 1.36
C ALA A 118 2.52 -1.22 1.62
N CYS A 119 3.53 -2.03 1.96
CA CYS A 119 3.33 -3.45 2.29
C CYS A 119 2.42 -3.64 3.50
N VAL A 120 2.61 -2.85 4.57
CA VAL A 120 1.81 -2.93 5.79
C VAL A 120 0.37 -2.47 5.56
N VAL A 121 0.18 -1.35 4.85
CA VAL A 121 -1.15 -0.82 4.51
C VAL A 121 -1.94 -1.86 3.72
N ASN A 122 -1.36 -2.42 2.65
CA ASN A 122 -2.04 -3.44 1.87
C ASN A 122 -2.34 -4.70 2.71
N ALA A 123 -1.37 -5.21 3.45
CA ALA A 123 -1.59 -6.40 4.28
C ALA A 123 -2.68 -6.19 5.35
N VAL A 124 -2.83 -4.98 5.88
CA VAL A 124 -3.93 -4.64 6.80
C VAL A 124 -5.26 -4.69 6.05
N LEU A 125 -5.37 -4.01 4.90
CA LEU A 125 -6.59 -3.95 4.09
C LEU A 125 -7.03 -5.33 3.62
N GLU A 126 -6.12 -6.10 3.04
CA GLU A 126 -6.37 -7.46 2.57
C GLU A 126 -6.73 -8.39 3.74
N GLY A 127 -6.00 -8.30 4.85
CA GLY A 127 -6.31 -9.02 6.07
C GLY A 127 -7.73 -8.79 6.57
N PHE A 128 -8.23 -7.56 6.47
CA PHE A 128 -9.63 -7.24 6.77
C PHE A 128 -10.59 -7.90 5.78
N VAL A 129 -10.31 -7.87 4.48
CA VAL A 129 -11.13 -8.54 3.45
C VAL A 129 -11.19 -10.04 3.70
N TYR A 130 -10.04 -10.69 3.87
CA TYR A 130 -9.96 -12.11 4.16
C TYR A 130 -10.77 -12.48 5.42
N LYS A 131 -10.60 -11.72 6.50
CA LYS A 131 -11.32 -11.95 7.76
C LYS A 131 -12.83 -11.77 7.61
N LYS A 132 -13.27 -10.72 6.93
CA LYS A 132 -14.69 -10.32 6.90
C LYS A 132 -15.47 -11.01 5.78
N ALA A 133 -14.96 -10.99 4.56
CA ALA A 133 -15.64 -11.55 3.39
C ALA A 133 -15.42 -13.06 3.28
N PHE A 134 -14.20 -13.54 3.54
CA PHE A 134 -13.84 -14.95 3.38
C PHE A 134 -13.84 -15.74 4.70
N LYS A 135 -14.11 -15.09 5.83
CA LYS A 135 -14.25 -15.70 7.16
C LYS A 135 -13.05 -16.57 7.57
N VAL A 136 -11.85 -16.21 7.12
CA VAL A 136 -10.63 -16.91 7.56
C VAL A 136 -10.19 -16.40 8.93
N ASP A 137 -9.56 -17.27 9.72
CA ASP A 137 -8.97 -16.87 11.00
C ASP A 137 -7.71 -16.04 10.75
N PHE A 138 -7.87 -14.71 10.80
CA PHE A 138 -6.82 -13.74 10.63
C PHE A 138 -6.81 -12.72 11.78
N LYS A 139 -5.61 -12.46 12.30
CA LYS A 139 -5.34 -11.49 13.37
C LYS A 139 -4.06 -10.72 13.04
N ILE A 140 -4.08 -9.40 13.22
CA ILE A 140 -2.93 -8.51 12.93
C ILE A 140 -1.68 -8.92 13.75
N LYS A 141 -1.85 -9.36 15.01
CA LYS A 141 -0.73 -9.78 15.86
C LYS A 141 -0.27 -11.23 15.62
N SER A 142 -0.68 -11.87 14.52
CA SER A 142 -0.34 -13.29 14.25
C SER A 142 0.80 -13.43 13.24
N LYS A 143 1.44 -14.61 13.21
CA LYS A 143 2.42 -14.97 12.18
C LYS A 143 1.85 -14.83 10.76
N LYS A 144 0.53 -15.04 10.59
CA LYS A 144 -0.15 -14.88 9.29
C LYS A 144 -0.09 -13.44 8.77
N PHE A 145 -0.11 -12.45 9.66
CA PHE A 145 0.08 -11.05 9.24
C PHE A 145 1.48 -10.80 8.71
N GLY A 146 2.52 -11.32 9.37
CA GLY A 146 3.89 -11.24 8.87
C GLY A 146 4.06 -11.88 7.50
N TRP A 147 3.43 -13.04 7.28
CA TRP A 147 3.41 -13.68 5.95
C TRP A 147 2.66 -12.86 4.89
N LEU A 148 1.59 -12.17 5.28
CA LEU A 148 0.84 -11.32 4.36
C LEU A 148 1.60 -10.04 4.00
N VAL A 149 2.32 -9.45 4.97
CA VAL A 149 3.26 -8.34 4.70
C VAL A 149 4.37 -8.80 3.77
N LEU A 150 4.90 -10.01 3.95
CA LEU A 150 5.91 -10.57 3.07
C LEU A 150 5.38 -10.81 1.65
N ALA A 151 4.15 -11.34 1.51
CA ALA A 151 3.51 -11.50 0.21
C ALA A 151 3.39 -10.15 -0.52
N ASN A 152 2.92 -9.13 0.19
CA ASN A 152 2.84 -7.77 -0.32
C ASN A 152 4.21 -7.17 -0.65
N ALA A 153 5.27 -7.55 0.06
CA ALA A 153 6.62 -7.12 -0.28
C ALA A 153 7.09 -7.64 -1.65
N PHE A 154 6.56 -8.77 -2.13
CA PHE A 154 6.83 -9.22 -3.51
C PHE A 154 6.11 -8.34 -4.54
N SER A 155 4.81 -8.10 -4.37
CA SER A 155 4.03 -7.29 -5.34
C SER A 155 4.47 -5.82 -5.34
N VAL A 156 4.65 -5.22 -4.16
CA VAL A 156 5.21 -3.88 -4.01
C VAL A 156 6.68 -3.85 -4.49
N GLY A 157 7.45 -4.92 -4.26
CA GLY A 157 8.84 -5.03 -4.70
C GLY A 157 8.99 -5.02 -6.20
N VAL A 158 8.09 -5.69 -6.90
CA VAL A 158 8.00 -5.65 -8.36
C VAL A 158 7.73 -4.22 -8.84
N ALA A 159 6.73 -3.54 -8.27
CA ALA A 159 6.45 -2.13 -8.61
C ALA A 159 7.63 -1.21 -8.29
N PHE A 160 8.29 -1.41 -7.15
CA PHE A 160 9.46 -0.63 -6.73
C PHE A 160 10.64 -0.84 -7.67
N ALA A 161 10.97 -2.09 -8.01
CA ALA A 161 12.05 -2.42 -8.93
C ALA A 161 11.82 -1.83 -10.32
N SER A 162 10.57 -1.73 -10.75
CA SER A 162 10.22 -1.15 -12.05
C SER A 162 10.59 0.33 -12.19
N LEU A 163 10.62 1.09 -11.10
CA LEU A 163 11.03 2.50 -11.12
C LEU A 163 12.47 2.65 -11.63
N TRP A 164 13.30 1.63 -11.41
CA TRP A 164 14.70 1.62 -11.82
C TRP A 164 14.89 1.13 -13.26
N ILE A 165 13.96 0.33 -13.78
CA ILE A 165 14.00 -0.21 -15.15
C ILE A 165 13.37 0.78 -16.13
N ALA A 166 12.23 1.34 -15.75
CA ALA A 166 11.50 2.34 -16.50
C ALA A 166 11.16 3.51 -15.55
N PRO A 167 11.97 4.58 -15.54
CA PRO A 167 11.67 5.76 -14.73
C PRO A 167 10.34 6.40 -15.13
N LEU A 168 9.66 7.02 -14.17
CA LEU A 168 8.44 7.78 -14.45
C LEU A 168 8.80 9.03 -15.26
N GLN A 169 8.13 9.21 -16.39
CA GLN A 169 8.09 10.49 -17.10
C GLN A 169 6.90 11.24 -16.53
N LEU A 170 7.15 12.12 -15.55
CA LEU A 170 6.17 13.04 -14.98
C LEU A 170 6.17 14.35 -15.76
#